data_AF-A0A653U880-F1
#
_entry.id   AF-A0A653U880-F1
#
_cell.length_a   1.000
_cell.length_b   1.000
_cell.length_c   1.000
_cell.angle_alpha   90.00
_cell.angle_beta   90.00
_cell.angle_gamma   90.00
#
_symmetry.space_group_name_H-M   'P 1'
#
loop_
_entity.id
_entity.type
_entity.pdbx_description
1 polymer ?
#
loop_
_entity_poly.entity_id
_entity_poly.type
_entity_poly.pdbx_seq_one_letter_code
_entity_poly.pdbx_strand_id
1 'polypeptide(L)'
;MRRMLVAAAAAVVLAGCGGSPIVTKGEPVPSPYDGPMSLPMNGTDESPVADRAGAAAQALECDGQPYEGGGASYNSGLATVQKDATKALENLFAEDGFGATLPDEGYRIERKDGGRVLFSYDVDKRTKIAFIAYDHVEDFNHDEGWGIEAWAQCDPSELPDGVTDDLNIGIWADSSGKRVPESTVTSYKGAEHCGWQRITFVVHLEETQYVRDVRGDLEDFLLATYDGSADLPGDATDTGLRHDGRQLWVVPAKDAAYLVSIDDADDVERWPAAKRRIGCD
;
A
#
# COMPACT_ATOMS: atom_id res chain seq x y z
N MET A 1 -55.11 31.86 -34.39
CA MET A 1 -53.92 30.98 -34.48
C MET A 1 -52.70 31.76 -33.99
N ARG A 2 -52.26 31.57 -32.74
CA ARG A 2 -51.08 32.23 -32.16
C ARG A 2 -50.22 31.11 -31.56
N ARG A 3 -49.11 30.78 -32.23
CA ARG A 3 -48.17 29.74 -31.78
C ARG A 3 -47.29 30.33 -30.68
N MET A 4 -47.33 29.77 -29.47
CA MET A 4 -46.36 30.01 -28.42
C MET A 4 -45.15 29.11 -28.65
N LEU A 5 -43.97 29.71 -28.82
CA LEU A 5 -42.67 29.04 -28.74
C LEU A 5 -42.31 28.88 -27.26
N VAL A 6 -42.15 27.63 -26.83
CA VAL A 6 -41.53 27.30 -25.54
C VAL A 6 -40.04 27.11 -25.79
N ALA A 7 -39.22 27.98 -25.23
CA ALA A 7 -37.77 27.84 -25.24
C ALA A 7 -37.36 26.92 -24.07
N ALA A 8 -36.85 25.73 -24.39
CA ALA A 8 -36.25 24.83 -23.41
C ALA A 8 -34.78 25.24 -23.20
N ALA A 9 -34.46 25.72 -22.00
CA ALA A 9 -33.07 25.93 -21.58
C ALA A 9 -32.47 24.56 -21.20
N ALA A 10 -31.51 24.09 -21.98
CA ALA A 10 -30.73 22.91 -21.65
C ALA A 10 -29.67 23.28 -20.60
N ALA A 11 -29.77 22.71 -19.40
CA ALA A 11 -28.73 22.77 -18.39
C ALA A 11 -27.59 21.84 -18.81
N VAL A 12 -26.45 22.41 -19.19
CA VAL A 12 -25.21 21.67 -19.44
C VAL A 12 -24.58 21.38 -18.08
N VAL A 13 -24.66 20.14 -17.63
CA VAL A 13 -23.87 19.66 -16.49
C VAL A 13 -22.46 19.39 -17.00
N LEU A 14 -21.53 20.30 -16.68
CA LEU A 14 -20.10 20.07 -16.87
C LEU A 14 -19.67 19.02 -15.84
N ALA A 15 -19.50 17.78 -16.27
CA ALA A 15 -18.75 16.78 -15.52
C ALA A 15 -17.28 17.22 -15.55
N GLY A 16 -16.83 17.89 -14.49
CA GLY A 16 -15.41 18.11 -14.26
C GLY A 16 -14.75 16.77 -13.97
N CYS A 17 -13.64 16.47 -14.65
CA CYS A 17 -12.68 15.46 -14.20
C CYS A 17 -12.10 15.94 -12.85
N GLY A 18 -12.81 15.70 -11.76
CA GLY A 18 -12.34 15.94 -10.41
C GLY A 18 -11.77 14.63 -9.87
N GLY A 19 -10.46 14.58 -9.63
CA GLY A 19 -9.88 13.55 -8.77
C GLY A 19 -10.51 13.64 -7.38
N SER A 20 -10.66 12.52 -6.70
CA SER A 20 -11.21 12.54 -5.34
C SER A 20 -10.25 13.27 -4.41
N PRO A 21 -10.75 13.96 -3.38
CA PRO A 21 -9.89 14.61 -2.41
C PRO A 21 -9.22 13.58 -1.50
N ILE A 22 -7.98 13.86 -1.09
CA ILE A 22 -7.27 13.04 -0.10
C ILE A 22 -8.07 12.89 1.20
N VAL A 23 -8.65 14.00 1.66
CA VAL A 23 -9.53 14.05 2.83
C VAL A 23 -10.97 14.24 2.39
N THR A 24 -11.78 13.23 2.66
CA THR A 24 -13.21 13.25 2.48
C THR A 24 -13.91 13.87 3.70
N LYS A 25 -15.06 14.51 3.45
CA LYS A 25 -15.97 14.91 4.53
C LYS A 25 -16.76 13.67 4.96
N GLY A 26 -16.24 12.97 5.97
CA GLY A 26 -16.91 11.82 6.57
C GLY A 26 -17.94 12.20 7.63
N GLU A 27 -18.86 11.26 7.91
CA GLU A 27 -19.63 11.29 9.15
C GLU A 27 -18.69 11.08 10.36
N PRO A 28 -19.00 11.66 11.53
CA PRO A 28 -18.22 11.43 12.74
C PRO A 28 -18.11 9.95 13.06
N VAL A 29 -16.93 9.52 13.51
CA VAL A 29 -16.69 8.14 13.94
C VAL A 29 -17.58 7.83 15.14
N PRO A 30 -18.27 6.67 15.18
CA PRO A 30 -19.09 6.31 16.34
C PRO A 30 -18.29 6.21 17.65
N SER A 31 -17.01 5.88 17.56
CA SER A 31 -16.08 5.77 18.69
C SER A 31 -14.70 6.24 18.22
N PRO A 32 -14.45 7.55 18.18
CA PRO A 32 -13.14 8.07 17.77
C PRO A 32 -12.08 7.67 18.80
N TYR A 33 -10.84 7.53 18.34
CA TYR A 33 -9.70 7.30 19.21
C TYR A 33 -9.62 8.34 20.34
N ASP A 34 -9.68 7.84 21.58
CA ASP A 34 -9.72 8.65 22.80
C ASP A 34 -8.37 8.69 23.55
N GLY A 35 -7.36 7.98 23.05
CA GLY A 35 -6.03 7.95 23.62
C GLY A 35 -5.20 9.23 23.42
N PRO A 36 -3.92 9.22 23.85
CA PRO A 36 -3.03 10.35 23.69
C PRO A 36 -2.76 10.68 22.21
N MET A 37 -2.79 11.96 21.86
CA MET A 37 -2.46 12.45 20.52
C MET A 37 -0.96 12.73 20.33
N SER A 38 -0.16 12.56 21.39
CA SER A 38 1.29 12.70 21.37
C SER A 38 1.88 11.64 22.28
N LEU A 39 2.79 10.85 21.73
CA LEU A 39 3.57 9.85 22.44
C LEU A 39 5.03 9.99 22.00
N PRO A 40 6.00 9.76 22.91
CA PRO A 40 7.40 9.70 22.51
C PRO A 40 7.61 8.68 21.39
N MET A 41 8.38 9.06 20.38
CA MET A 41 8.76 8.17 19.29
C MET A 41 10.24 7.83 19.35
N ASN A 42 10.58 6.62 18.92
CA ASN A 42 11.95 6.18 18.70
C ASN A 42 12.16 5.88 17.22
N GLY A 43 12.71 6.83 16.47
CA GLY A 43 12.86 6.74 15.01
C GLY A 43 13.98 5.82 14.51
N THR A 44 14.53 4.91 15.32
CA THR A 44 15.51 3.94 14.83
C THR A 44 14.81 2.81 14.07
N ASP A 45 15.37 2.39 12.94
CA ASP A 45 14.77 1.34 12.09
C ASP A 45 14.59 -0.01 12.81
N GLU A 46 15.43 -0.29 13.82
CA GLU A 46 15.34 -1.50 14.64
C GLU A 46 14.18 -1.47 15.67
N SER A 47 13.54 -0.31 15.86
CA SER A 47 12.46 -0.17 16.85
C SER A 47 11.14 -0.75 16.33
N PRO A 48 10.30 -1.34 17.20
CA PRO A 48 8.94 -1.72 16.85
C PRO A 48 8.16 -0.55 16.26
N VAL A 49 7.28 -0.81 15.29
CA VAL A 49 6.45 0.24 14.65
C VAL A 49 5.66 1.05 15.68
N ALA A 50 5.17 0.41 16.74
CA ALA A 50 4.48 1.07 17.85
C ALA A 50 5.33 2.18 18.50
N ASP A 51 6.64 1.97 18.62
CA ASP A 51 7.58 2.94 19.16
C ASP A 51 8.01 3.97 18.11
N ARG A 52 8.10 3.59 16.83
CA ARG A 52 8.48 4.51 15.73
C ARG A 52 7.39 5.52 15.40
N ALA A 53 6.13 5.15 15.55
CA ALA A 53 4.97 5.94 15.12
C ALA A 53 4.09 6.48 16.27
N GLY A 54 4.40 6.15 17.52
CA GLY A 54 3.77 6.73 18.71
C GLY A 54 2.24 6.71 18.67
N ALA A 55 1.63 7.89 18.72
CA ALA A 55 0.18 8.05 18.76
C ALA A 55 -0.53 7.55 17.49
N ALA A 56 0.12 7.61 16.32
CA ALA A 56 -0.45 7.09 15.08
C ALA A 56 -0.62 5.56 15.15
N ALA A 57 0.40 4.84 15.64
CA ALA A 57 0.30 3.39 15.83
C ALA A 57 -0.75 3.00 16.89
N GLN A 58 -0.91 3.79 17.95
CA GLN A 58 -1.95 3.53 18.96
C GLN A 58 -3.38 3.76 18.45
N ALA A 59 -3.56 4.61 17.44
CA ALA A 59 -4.86 4.84 16.81
C ALA A 59 -5.28 3.70 15.87
N LEU A 60 -4.38 2.78 15.52
CA LEU A 60 -4.67 1.67 14.63
C LEU A 60 -5.50 0.57 15.31
N GLU A 61 -6.40 0.00 14.53
CA GLU A 61 -7.24 -1.14 14.90
C GLU A 61 -6.93 -2.34 13.98
N CYS A 62 -5.65 -2.73 13.95
CA CYS A 62 -5.16 -3.86 13.15
C CYS A 62 -5.65 -5.21 13.68
N ASP A 63 -5.67 -6.22 12.82
CA ASP A 63 -5.83 -7.62 13.23
C ASP A 63 -4.53 -8.18 13.81
N GLY A 64 -3.39 -7.66 13.34
CA GLY A 64 -2.05 -7.97 13.82
C GLY A 64 -1.36 -6.82 14.55
N GLN A 65 -0.03 -6.86 14.59
CA GLN A 65 0.77 -5.70 14.98
C GLN A 65 0.76 -4.66 13.86
N PRO A 66 0.96 -3.36 14.16
CA PRO A 66 1.22 -2.35 13.15
C PRO A 66 2.34 -2.80 12.20
N TYR A 67 2.09 -2.70 10.90
CA TYR A 67 2.96 -3.22 9.85
C TYR A 67 4.11 -2.24 9.57
N GLU A 68 3.77 -0.96 9.39
CA GLU A 68 4.74 0.07 9.07
C GLU A 68 4.32 1.41 9.70
N GLY A 69 5.29 2.28 9.94
CA GLY A 69 5.04 3.60 10.49
C GLY A 69 6.31 4.31 10.90
N GLY A 70 6.20 5.61 11.15
CA GLY A 70 7.30 6.48 11.54
C GLY A 70 6.85 7.93 11.70
N GLY A 71 7.78 8.86 11.54
CA GLY A 71 7.52 10.30 11.48
C GLY A 71 8.25 10.95 10.32
N ALA A 72 7.78 12.11 9.86
CA ALA A 72 8.45 12.84 8.78
C ALA A 72 9.64 13.65 9.30
N SER A 73 10.66 13.84 8.45
CA SER A 73 11.91 14.52 8.80
C SER A 73 11.95 15.96 8.28
N TYR A 74 11.54 16.91 9.12
CA TYR A 74 11.51 18.33 8.77
C TYR A 74 12.89 19.02 8.87
N ASN A 75 13.76 18.53 9.77
CA ASN A 75 15.08 19.12 10.03
C ASN A 75 16.14 18.80 8.98
N SER A 76 15.84 17.94 8.01
CA SER A 76 16.78 17.52 6.97
C SER A 76 16.58 18.25 5.64
N GLY A 77 15.53 19.07 5.54
CA GLY A 77 15.11 19.72 4.30
C GLY A 77 14.36 18.79 3.34
N LEU A 78 14.00 17.58 3.79
CA LEU A 78 13.22 16.61 3.02
C LEU A 78 11.72 16.88 3.07
N ALA A 79 11.25 17.63 4.07
CA ALA A 79 9.84 18.04 4.19
C ALA A 79 9.73 19.54 4.53
N THR A 80 8.64 20.16 4.10
CA THR A 80 8.33 21.58 4.37
C THR A 80 7.00 21.71 5.11
N VAL A 81 6.93 22.69 6.02
CA VAL A 81 5.69 22.98 6.75
C VAL A 81 4.62 23.55 5.83
N GLN A 82 3.37 23.31 6.18
CA GLN A 82 2.20 23.68 5.40
C GLN A 82 1.27 24.60 6.18
N LYS A 83 0.37 25.26 5.46
CA LYS A 83 -0.57 26.24 6.04
C LYS A 83 -1.71 25.63 6.86
N ASP A 84 -1.99 24.34 6.66
CA ASP A 84 -3.05 23.61 7.35
C ASP A 84 -2.76 22.09 7.34
N ALA A 85 -3.41 21.36 8.24
CA ALA A 85 -3.21 19.92 8.41
C ALA A 85 -3.49 19.11 7.14
N THR A 86 -4.51 19.48 6.37
CA THR A 86 -4.86 18.76 5.14
C THR A 86 -3.80 18.99 4.08
N LYS A 87 -3.27 20.20 3.98
CA LYS A 87 -2.14 20.50 3.10
C LYS A 87 -0.86 19.81 3.53
N ALA A 88 -0.63 19.62 4.83
CA ALA A 88 0.47 18.79 5.32
C ALA A 88 0.37 17.35 4.80
N LEU A 89 -0.82 16.75 4.84
CA LEU A 89 -1.04 15.41 4.31
C LEU A 89 -0.90 15.36 2.79
N GLU A 90 -1.53 16.29 2.05
CA GLU A 90 -1.39 16.38 0.58
C GLU A 90 0.08 16.51 0.16
N ASN A 91 0.86 17.34 0.86
CA ASN A 91 2.27 17.54 0.58
C ASN A 91 3.08 16.27 0.81
N LEU A 92 2.78 15.51 1.88
CA LEU A 92 3.44 14.24 2.15
C LEU A 92 3.27 13.26 0.98
N PHE A 93 2.06 13.12 0.44
CA PHE A 93 1.82 12.24 -0.70
C PHE A 93 2.48 12.74 -2.00
N ALA A 94 2.55 14.06 -2.19
CA ALA A 94 3.15 14.65 -3.38
C ALA A 94 4.68 14.57 -3.41
N GLU A 95 5.34 14.73 -2.27
CA GLU A 95 6.80 14.87 -2.18
C GLU A 95 7.51 13.59 -1.69
N ASP A 96 6.91 12.82 -0.77
CA ASP A 96 7.59 11.71 -0.09
C ASP A 96 7.27 10.33 -0.72
N GLY A 97 6.53 10.29 -1.82
CA GLY A 97 6.27 9.06 -2.59
C GLY A 97 5.32 8.06 -1.92
N PHE A 98 4.63 8.46 -0.85
CA PHE A 98 3.65 7.62 -0.13
C PHE A 98 2.53 7.07 -1.01
N GLY A 99 2.22 7.72 -2.14
CA GLY A 99 1.23 7.20 -3.09
C GLY A 99 1.59 5.86 -3.73
N ALA A 100 2.84 5.38 -3.57
CA ALA A 100 3.24 4.04 -4.00
C ALA A 100 2.96 2.95 -2.96
N THR A 101 2.71 3.31 -1.69
CA THR A 101 2.58 2.36 -0.58
C THR A 101 1.32 2.55 0.25
N LEU A 102 0.65 3.70 0.13
CA LEU A 102 -0.59 4.05 0.83
C LEU A 102 -1.61 4.63 -0.16
N PRO A 103 -2.93 4.41 0.06
CA PRO A 103 -3.95 5.11 -0.72
C PRO A 103 -3.78 6.62 -0.56
N ASP A 104 -3.93 7.38 -1.64
CA ASP A 104 -3.83 8.84 -1.67
C ASP A 104 -5.20 9.54 -1.57
N GLU A 105 -6.26 8.76 -1.36
CA GLU A 105 -7.64 9.20 -1.16
C GLU A 105 -8.34 8.42 -0.04
N GLY A 106 -9.48 8.94 0.42
CA GLY A 106 -10.36 8.23 1.36
C GLY A 106 -10.10 8.49 2.86
N TYR A 107 -9.15 9.37 3.20
CA TYR A 107 -8.94 9.75 4.60
C TYR A 107 -10.06 10.63 5.11
N ARG A 108 -10.20 10.70 6.44
CA ARG A 108 -11.06 11.66 7.12
C ARG A 108 -10.31 12.32 8.27
N ILE A 109 -10.78 13.48 8.72
CA ILE A 109 -10.36 14.02 10.02
C ILE A 109 -11.19 13.33 11.10
N GLU A 110 -10.54 12.50 11.90
CA GLU A 110 -11.18 11.78 13.01
C GLU A 110 -11.24 12.62 14.28
N ARG A 111 -10.13 13.28 14.62
CA ARG A 111 -10.02 14.05 15.86
C ARG A 111 -9.13 15.27 15.68
N LYS A 112 -9.48 16.35 16.38
CA LYS A 112 -8.65 17.54 16.55
C LYS A 112 -8.48 17.81 18.03
N ASP A 113 -7.24 17.96 18.48
CA ASP A 113 -6.95 18.19 19.90
C ASP A 113 -5.54 18.77 20.08
N GLY A 114 -5.39 19.79 20.94
CA GLY A 114 -4.07 20.31 21.33
C GLY A 114 -3.14 20.70 20.18
N GLY A 115 -3.66 21.34 19.12
CA GLY A 115 -2.88 21.71 17.93
C GLY A 115 -2.55 20.54 17.00
N ARG A 116 -3.16 19.36 17.23
CA ARG A 116 -3.01 18.16 16.39
C ARG A 116 -4.29 17.78 15.68
N VAL A 117 -4.11 17.09 14.56
CA VAL A 117 -5.19 16.46 13.78
C VAL A 117 -4.84 15.00 13.56
N LEU A 118 -5.74 14.10 13.93
CA LEU A 118 -5.69 12.70 13.54
C LEU A 118 -6.48 12.52 12.25
N PHE A 119 -5.80 12.05 11.21
CA PHE A 119 -6.43 11.51 10.01
C PHE A 119 -6.50 9.99 10.12
N SER A 120 -7.64 9.42 9.72
CA SER A 120 -7.80 7.98 9.59
C SER A 120 -8.27 7.57 8.20
N TYR A 121 -7.76 6.43 7.76
CA TYR A 121 -8.32 5.63 6.67
C TYR A 121 -8.95 4.40 7.29
N ASP A 122 -10.26 4.20 7.06
CA ASP A 122 -10.98 3.13 7.73
C ASP A 122 -11.47 2.07 6.76
N VAL A 123 -11.34 0.83 7.21
CA VAL A 123 -11.90 -0.34 6.54
C VAL A 123 -12.88 -0.96 7.53
N ASP A 124 -14.14 -1.11 7.12
CA ASP A 124 -15.21 -1.63 7.97
C ASP A 124 -15.33 -0.91 9.33
N LYS A 125 -15.13 0.42 9.32
CA LYS A 125 -15.16 1.31 10.50
C LYS A 125 -14.03 1.09 11.49
N ARG A 126 -12.97 0.39 11.10
CA ARG A 126 -11.74 0.24 11.88
C ARG A 126 -10.62 1.02 11.24
N THR A 127 -9.88 1.80 12.02
CA THR A 127 -8.76 2.60 11.53
C THR A 127 -7.61 1.69 11.09
N LYS A 128 -7.30 1.68 9.78
CA LYS A 128 -6.22 0.87 9.19
C LYS A 128 -4.97 1.66 8.85
N ILE A 129 -5.11 2.96 8.60
CA ILE A 129 -3.99 3.89 8.41
C ILE A 129 -4.30 5.13 9.24
N ALA A 130 -3.29 5.64 9.94
CA ALA A 130 -3.42 6.81 10.79
C ALA A 130 -2.28 7.79 10.53
N PHE A 131 -2.60 9.09 10.49
CA PHE A 131 -1.63 10.17 10.46
C PHE A 131 -1.93 11.18 11.57
N ILE A 132 -0.90 11.66 12.25
CA ILE A 132 -0.98 12.77 13.21
C ILE A 132 -0.28 13.97 12.60
N ALA A 133 -1.04 15.03 12.32
CA ALA A 133 -0.48 16.33 11.97
C ALA A 133 -0.40 17.26 13.19
N TYR A 134 0.57 18.19 13.20
CA TYR A 134 0.82 19.14 14.28
C TYR A 134 1.15 20.55 13.75
N ASP A 135 0.60 21.60 14.37
CA ASP A 135 0.68 23.03 13.95
C ASP A 135 1.91 23.81 14.49
N HIS A 136 2.90 23.11 15.05
CA HIS A 136 4.15 23.75 15.51
C HIS A 136 5.37 22.90 15.13
N VAL A 137 5.36 22.40 13.89
CA VAL A 137 6.54 21.78 13.29
C VAL A 137 7.42 22.91 12.79
N GLU A 138 8.72 22.85 13.07
CA GLU A 138 9.75 23.72 12.48
C GLU A 138 10.47 22.93 11.37
N ASP A 139 10.64 23.52 10.20
CA ASP A 139 11.41 22.92 9.11
C ASP A 139 12.86 23.40 9.03
N PHE A 140 13.62 22.86 8.08
CA PHE A 140 15.03 23.19 7.85
C PHE A 140 15.29 24.68 7.61
N ASN A 141 14.32 25.43 7.07
CA ASN A 141 14.45 26.87 6.82
C ASN A 141 14.02 27.70 8.04
N HIS A 142 13.69 27.05 9.16
CA HIS A 142 13.12 27.66 10.36
C HIS A 142 11.72 28.27 10.14
N ASP A 143 10.99 27.80 9.13
CA ASP A 143 9.57 28.11 9.00
C ASP A 143 8.77 27.23 9.96
N GLU A 144 7.77 27.83 10.62
CA GLU A 144 6.87 27.13 11.55
C GLU A 144 5.47 26.96 10.92
N GLY A 145 4.90 25.76 11.00
CA GLY A 145 3.54 25.49 10.54
C GLY A 145 3.09 24.04 10.72
N TRP A 146 2.15 23.60 9.88
CA TRP A 146 1.61 22.24 9.93
C TRP A 146 2.55 21.23 9.28
N GLY A 147 2.84 20.14 10.00
CA GLY A 147 3.53 18.98 9.46
C GLY A 147 2.95 17.66 9.96
N ILE A 148 3.29 16.55 9.32
CA ILE A 148 2.98 15.18 9.74
C ILE A 148 4.01 14.75 10.78
N GLU A 149 3.60 14.73 12.05
CA GLU A 149 4.44 14.31 13.16
C GLU A 149 4.64 12.78 13.15
N ALA A 150 3.57 12.03 12.89
CA ALA A 150 3.60 10.57 12.95
C ALA A 150 2.63 9.93 11.96
N TRP A 151 2.93 8.71 11.51
CA TRP A 151 2.06 7.91 10.68
C TRP A 151 2.23 6.42 10.96
N ALA A 152 1.19 5.63 10.73
CA ALA A 152 1.25 4.17 10.83
C ALA A 152 0.19 3.50 9.96
N GLN A 153 0.44 2.26 9.57
CA GLN A 153 -0.51 1.39 8.88
C GLN A 153 -0.55 -0.03 9.44
N CYS A 154 -1.72 -0.67 9.30
CA CYS A 154 -1.88 -2.11 9.42
C CYS A 154 -1.30 -2.85 8.20
N ASP A 155 -1.27 -4.18 8.25
CA ASP A 155 -0.80 -4.98 7.12
C ASP A 155 -1.64 -4.70 5.86
N PRO A 156 -1.05 -4.54 4.66
CA PRO A 156 -1.80 -4.26 3.44
C PRO A 156 -2.89 -5.30 3.11
N SER A 157 -2.78 -6.53 3.62
CA SER A 157 -3.85 -7.53 3.51
C SER A 157 -5.16 -7.16 4.23
N GLU A 158 -5.13 -6.18 5.12
CA GLU A 158 -6.30 -5.62 5.80
C GLU A 158 -6.97 -4.49 5.00
N LEU A 159 -6.41 -4.06 3.87
CA LEU A 159 -6.98 -3.05 2.98
C LEU A 159 -7.90 -3.69 1.91
N PRO A 160 -8.89 -2.96 1.35
CA PRO A 160 -9.75 -3.49 0.29
C PRO A 160 -8.97 -3.94 -0.96
N ASP A 161 -9.46 -4.94 -1.68
CA ASP A 161 -8.79 -5.49 -2.89
C ASP A 161 -8.42 -4.37 -3.88
N GLY A 162 -9.38 -3.50 -4.21
CA GLY A 162 -9.16 -2.41 -5.17
C GLY A 162 -8.07 -1.43 -4.72
N VAL A 163 -7.90 -1.22 -3.42
CA VAL A 163 -6.84 -0.35 -2.89
C VAL A 163 -5.47 -1.00 -3.07
N THR A 164 -5.37 -2.29 -2.74
CA THR A 164 -4.10 -3.02 -2.92
C THR A 164 -3.75 -3.21 -4.39
N ASP A 165 -4.75 -3.36 -5.27
CA ASP A 165 -4.56 -3.42 -6.73
C ASP A 165 -4.01 -2.09 -7.28
N ASP A 166 -4.59 -0.96 -6.86
CA ASP A 166 -4.15 0.38 -7.27
C ASP A 166 -2.72 0.68 -6.78
N LEU A 167 -2.34 0.15 -5.62
CA LEU A 167 -0.99 0.23 -5.07
C LEU A 167 -0.01 -0.79 -5.67
N ASN A 168 -0.46 -1.64 -6.60
CA ASN A 168 0.33 -2.73 -7.18
C ASN A 168 0.86 -3.72 -6.12
N ILE A 169 0.06 -3.97 -5.08
CA ILE A 169 0.32 -4.92 -4.00
C ILE A 169 -0.65 -6.11 -4.16
N GLY A 170 -0.20 -7.17 -4.82
CA GLY A 170 -0.94 -8.40 -4.97
C GLY A 170 -0.95 -9.19 -3.67
N ILE A 171 -2.06 -9.11 -2.93
CA ILE A 171 -2.29 -9.88 -1.72
C ILE A 171 -2.85 -11.25 -2.06
N TRP A 172 -2.23 -12.27 -1.47
CA TRP A 172 -2.63 -13.67 -1.65
C TRP A 172 -3.62 -14.09 -0.57
N ALA A 173 -4.31 -15.19 -0.83
CA ALA A 173 -5.18 -15.85 0.13
C ALA A 173 -4.70 -17.26 0.45
N ASP A 174 -5.07 -17.76 1.62
CA ASP A 174 -4.92 -19.17 1.95
C ASP A 174 -5.99 -20.04 1.26
N SER A 175 -5.90 -21.36 1.46
CA SER A 175 -6.86 -22.32 0.90
C SER A 175 -8.33 -22.13 1.31
N SER A 176 -8.60 -21.35 2.37
CA SER A 176 -9.96 -20.99 2.80
C SER A 176 -10.47 -19.70 2.15
N GLY A 177 -9.63 -19.01 1.38
CA GLY A 177 -9.92 -17.70 0.78
C GLY A 177 -9.64 -16.54 1.72
N LYS A 178 -9.01 -16.76 2.88
CA LYS A 178 -8.63 -15.68 3.78
C LYS A 178 -7.35 -15.03 3.28
N ARG A 179 -7.35 -13.70 3.11
CA ARG A 179 -6.16 -12.92 2.77
C ARG A 179 -5.07 -13.13 3.84
N VAL A 180 -3.83 -13.31 3.38
CA VAL A 180 -2.67 -13.52 4.25
C VAL A 180 -1.80 -12.26 4.29
N PRO A 181 -1.05 -12.04 5.39
CA PRO A 181 -0.12 -10.92 5.52
C PRO A 181 0.88 -10.83 4.37
N GLU A 182 1.29 -9.60 4.01
CA GLU A 182 2.28 -9.36 2.95
C GLU A 182 3.60 -10.11 3.20
N SER A 183 4.02 -10.15 4.47
CA SER A 183 5.21 -10.88 4.94
C SER A 183 5.18 -12.39 4.66
N THR A 184 3.99 -12.97 4.46
CA THR A 184 3.86 -14.38 4.07
C THR A 184 4.14 -14.53 2.58
N VAL A 185 3.45 -13.74 1.76
CA VAL A 185 3.65 -13.69 0.32
C VAL A 185 3.05 -12.40 -0.22
N THR A 186 3.73 -11.83 -1.20
CA THR A 186 3.24 -10.67 -1.94
C THR A 186 3.67 -10.77 -3.39
N SER A 187 2.88 -10.18 -4.28
CA SER A 187 3.25 -10.04 -5.68
C SER A 187 3.10 -8.61 -6.16
N TYR A 188 3.91 -8.20 -7.11
CA TYR A 188 3.83 -6.85 -7.68
C TYR A 188 4.36 -6.84 -9.11
N LYS A 189 3.87 -5.90 -9.92
CA LYS A 189 4.41 -5.62 -11.25
C LYS A 189 5.70 -4.82 -11.15
N GLY A 190 6.60 -5.04 -12.10
CA GLY A 190 7.84 -4.28 -12.20
C GLY A 190 7.61 -2.80 -12.51
N ALA A 191 8.56 -1.97 -12.08
CA ALA A 191 8.44 -0.52 -12.17
C ALA A 191 8.45 -0.01 -13.63
N GLU A 192 7.60 0.99 -13.91
CA GLU A 192 7.50 1.61 -15.24
C GLU A 192 8.77 2.32 -15.67
N HIS A 193 9.46 3.02 -14.77
CA HIS A 193 10.69 3.74 -15.09
C HIS A 193 11.85 2.79 -15.47
N CYS A 194 11.75 1.50 -15.14
CA CYS A 194 12.67 0.45 -15.61
C CYS A 194 12.20 -0.25 -16.90
N GLY A 195 10.98 0.03 -17.36
CA GLY A 195 10.36 -0.69 -18.48
C GLY A 195 9.89 -2.11 -18.12
N TRP A 196 9.67 -2.40 -16.83
CA TRP A 196 9.39 -3.75 -16.33
C TRP A 196 7.91 -4.03 -16.06
N GLN A 197 6.97 -3.22 -16.58
CA GLN A 197 5.53 -3.33 -16.28
C GLN A 197 4.91 -4.68 -16.63
N ARG A 198 5.59 -5.48 -17.48
CA ARG A 198 5.15 -6.83 -17.87
C ARG A 198 5.68 -7.94 -16.97
N ILE A 199 6.68 -7.63 -16.15
CA ILE A 199 7.31 -8.56 -15.23
C ILE A 199 6.48 -8.59 -13.96
N THR A 200 6.22 -9.79 -13.45
CA THR A 200 5.58 -9.96 -12.14
C THR A 200 6.58 -10.58 -11.19
N PHE A 201 6.72 -10.00 -10.02
CA PHE A 201 7.51 -10.52 -8.93
C PHE A 201 6.58 -11.16 -7.92
N VAL A 202 7.01 -12.28 -7.33
CA VAL A 202 6.42 -12.89 -6.14
C VAL A 202 7.51 -12.98 -5.09
N VAL A 203 7.31 -12.38 -3.93
CA VAL A 203 8.20 -12.55 -2.78
C VAL A 203 7.50 -13.47 -1.80
N HIS A 204 8.15 -14.59 -1.46
CA HIS A 204 7.61 -15.58 -0.52
C HIS A 204 8.45 -15.58 0.76
N LEU A 205 7.76 -15.43 1.91
CA LEU A 205 8.34 -15.36 3.25
C LEU A 205 9.43 -14.30 3.39
N GLU A 206 9.33 -13.19 2.66
CA GLU A 206 10.33 -12.10 2.61
C GLU A 206 11.75 -12.51 2.16
N GLU A 207 11.96 -13.78 1.80
CA GLU A 207 13.27 -14.35 1.51
C GLU A 207 13.54 -14.44 0.01
N THR A 208 12.65 -15.09 -0.73
CA THR A 208 12.90 -15.50 -2.11
C THR A 208 11.98 -14.75 -3.07
N GLN A 209 12.58 -14.09 -4.05
CA GLN A 209 11.86 -13.40 -5.12
C GLN A 209 11.83 -14.28 -6.37
N TYR A 210 10.64 -14.74 -6.76
CA TYR A 210 10.38 -15.46 -7.99
C TYR A 210 9.86 -14.50 -9.06
N VAL A 211 10.26 -14.72 -10.31
CA VAL A 211 10.06 -13.74 -11.38
C VAL A 211 9.34 -14.37 -12.57
N ARG A 212 8.19 -13.81 -12.92
CA ARG A 212 7.51 -14.05 -14.19
C ARG A 212 8.04 -13.09 -15.25
N ASP A 213 9.11 -13.51 -15.92
CA ASP A 213 9.72 -12.77 -17.01
C ASP A 213 9.54 -13.51 -18.34
N VAL A 214 8.42 -13.23 -19.01
CA VAL A 214 8.01 -13.93 -20.24
C VAL A 214 8.94 -13.64 -21.42
N ARG A 215 9.65 -12.50 -21.39
CA ARG A 215 10.49 -12.07 -22.52
C ARG A 215 11.98 -12.31 -22.28
N GLY A 216 12.38 -12.66 -21.06
CA GLY A 216 13.79 -12.81 -20.69
C GLY A 216 14.49 -11.47 -20.48
N ASP A 217 13.76 -10.39 -20.19
CA ASP A 217 14.31 -9.05 -19.96
C ASP A 217 15.25 -9.01 -18.72
N LEU A 218 15.13 -9.98 -17.81
CA LEU A 218 15.91 -10.13 -16.57
C LEU A 218 16.69 -11.45 -16.49
N GLU A 219 16.81 -12.23 -17.57
CA GLU A 219 17.37 -13.61 -17.54
C GLU A 219 18.73 -13.72 -16.83
N ASP A 220 19.60 -12.71 -17.01
CA ASP A 220 20.93 -12.66 -16.41
C ASP A 220 20.90 -12.53 -14.87
N PHE A 221 19.77 -12.12 -14.30
CA PHE A 221 19.57 -11.97 -12.86
C PHE A 221 18.89 -13.19 -12.22
N LEU A 222 18.52 -14.21 -13.00
CA LEU A 222 17.69 -15.34 -12.55
C LEU A 222 18.52 -16.63 -12.46
N LEU A 223 18.15 -17.50 -11.52
CA LEU A 223 18.81 -18.81 -11.33
C LEU A 223 18.46 -19.82 -12.43
N ALA A 224 17.35 -19.59 -13.14
CA ALA A 224 16.89 -20.37 -14.28
C ALA A 224 16.08 -19.47 -15.22
N THR A 225 15.51 -20.05 -16.29
CA THR A 225 14.64 -19.34 -17.23
C THR A 225 13.16 -19.60 -16.91
N TYR A 226 12.33 -18.59 -17.12
CA TYR A 226 10.87 -18.73 -17.14
C TYR A 226 10.43 -19.82 -18.14
N ASP A 227 9.45 -20.62 -17.75
CA ASP A 227 8.81 -21.61 -18.62
C ASP A 227 7.30 -21.53 -18.42
N GLY A 228 6.57 -21.14 -19.46
CA GLY A 228 5.12 -20.97 -19.41
C GLY A 228 4.32 -22.27 -19.62
N SER A 229 5.01 -23.39 -19.82
CA SER A 229 4.41 -24.71 -20.01
C SER A 229 5.30 -25.78 -19.37
N ALA A 230 5.57 -25.61 -18.08
CA ALA A 230 6.46 -26.48 -17.33
C ALA A 230 5.73 -27.75 -16.87
N ASP A 231 6.48 -28.82 -16.61
CA ASP A 231 5.97 -29.93 -15.80
C ASP A 231 6.17 -29.60 -14.31
N LEU A 232 5.17 -29.90 -13.47
CA LEU A 232 5.31 -29.75 -12.02
C LEU A 232 6.24 -30.85 -11.46
N PRO A 233 7.34 -30.50 -10.75
CA PRO A 233 8.23 -31.50 -10.15
C PRO A 233 7.52 -32.34 -9.08
N GLY A 234 7.87 -33.63 -9.00
CA GLY A 234 7.25 -34.54 -8.03
C GLY A 234 7.59 -34.25 -6.56
N ASP A 235 8.59 -33.42 -6.29
CA ASP A 235 8.97 -32.93 -4.96
C ASP A 235 8.49 -31.49 -4.69
N ALA A 236 7.75 -30.88 -5.63
CA ALA A 236 7.10 -29.61 -5.40
C ALA A 236 6.00 -29.75 -4.34
N THR A 237 5.93 -28.78 -3.44
CA THR A 237 4.96 -28.74 -2.35
C THR A 237 4.03 -27.55 -2.52
N ASP A 238 2.72 -27.81 -2.45
CA ASP A 238 1.69 -26.77 -2.38
C ASP A 238 1.86 -25.99 -1.09
N THR A 239 2.01 -24.68 -1.20
CA THR A 239 2.10 -23.79 -0.03
C THR A 239 0.74 -23.53 0.62
N GLY A 240 -0.36 -23.86 -0.07
CA GLY A 240 -1.72 -23.48 0.30
C GLY A 240 -2.09 -22.04 -0.09
N LEU A 241 -1.16 -21.28 -0.68
CA LEU A 241 -1.34 -19.89 -1.09
C LEU A 241 -1.94 -19.79 -2.49
N ARG A 242 -2.89 -18.87 -2.67
CA ARG A 242 -3.69 -18.67 -3.88
C ARG A 242 -3.77 -17.20 -4.27
N HIS A 243 -3.68 -16.91 -5.56
CA HIS A 243 -3.88 -15.56 -6.12
C HIS A 243 -4.22 -15.68 -7.61
N ASP A 244 -5.17 -14.87 -8.10
CA ASP A 244 -5.59 -14.83 -9.51
C ASP A 244 -5.85 -16.21 -10.16
N GLY A 245 -6.54 -17.09 -9.43
CA GLY A 245 -6.88 -18.43 -9.93
C GLY A 245 -5.69 -19.40 -10.01
N ARG A 246 -4.54 -19.06 -9.41
CA ARG A 246 -3.34 -19.90 -9.37
C ARG A 246 -2.94 -20.28 -7.95
N GLN A 247 -2.22 -21.38 -7.84
CA GLN A 247 -1.64 -21.95 -6.63
C GLN A 247 -0.13 -21.76 -6.64
N LEU A 248 0.45 -21.35 -5.51
CA LEU A 248 1.90 -21.29 -5.37
C LEU A 248 2.44 -22.63 -4.86
N TRP A 249 3.33 -23.23 -5.64
CA TRP A 249 4.07 -24.43 -5.30
C TRP A 249 5.57 -24.12 -5.25
N VAL A 250 6.28 -24.69 -4.28
CA VAL A 250 7.72 -24.47 -4.09
C VAL A 250 8.47 -25.79 -4.01
N VAL A 251 9.71 -25.80 -4.48
CA VAL A 251 10.62 -26.96 -4.38
C VAL A 251 11.66 -26.75 -3.28
N PRO A 252 12.23 -27.84 -2.70
CA PRO A 252 13.24 -27.72 -1.65
C PRO A 252 14.49 -26.92 -2.03
N ALA A 253 14.86 -26.91 -3.32
CA ALA A 253 16.01 -26.17 -3.82
C ALA A 253 15.83 -24.64 -3.82
N LYS A 254 14.57 -24.16 -3.73
CA LYS A 254 14.20 -22.74 -3.80
C LYS A 254 14.75 -21.97 -5.02
N ASP A 255 15.11 -22.67 -6.10
CA ASP A 255 15.60 -22.09 -7.35
C ASP A 255 14.48 -21.68 -8.31
N ALA A 256 13.26 -22.17 -8.08
CA ALA A 256 12.05 -21.75 -8.76
C ALA A 256 10.79 -21.98 -7.89
N ALA A 257 9.73 -21.24 -8.23
CA ALA A 257 8.37 -21.53 -7.83
C ALA A 257 7.55 -21.96 -9.04
N TYR A 258 6.46 -22.67 -8.78
CA TYR A 258 5.54 -23.17 -9.79
C TYR A 258 4.15 -22.61 -9.51
N LEU A 259 3.55 -21.99 -10.53
CA LEU A 259 2.24 -21.37 -10.47
C LEU A 259 1.28 -22.24 -11.25
N VAL A 260 0.54 -23.07 -10.52
CA VAL A 260 -0.38 -24.07 -11.07
C VAL A 260 -1.79 -23.48 -11.14
N SER A 261 -2.45 -23.54 -12.28
CA SER A 261 -3.85 -23.10 -12.39
C SER A 261 -4.77 -23.95 -11.51
N ILE A 262 -5.74 -23.31 -10.85
CA ILE A 262 -6.76 -23.99 -10.04
C ILE A 262 -7.74 -24.75 -10.95
N ASP A 263 -8.01 -24.24 -12.15
CA ASP A 263 -8.99 -24.80 -13.08
C ASP A 263 -8.39 -25.87 -14.02
N ASP A 264 -7.06 -25.86 -14.20
CA ASP A 264 -6.34 -26.79 -15.08
C ASP A 264 -4.97 -27.15 -14.47
N ALA A 265 -4.84 -28.36 -13.94
CA ALA A 265 -3.60 -28.80 -13.29
C ALA A 265 -2.42 -28.97 -14.27
N ASP A 266 -2.69 -29.04 -15.58
CA ASP A 266 -1.66 -29.13 -16.61
C ASP A 266 -1.16 -27.72 -17.04
N ASP A 267 -1.85 -26.63 -16.65
CA ASP A 267 -1.37 -25.25 -16.82
C ASP A 267 -0.46 -24.86 -15.65
N VAL A 268 0.84 -25.08 -15.87
CA VAL A 268 1.90 -24.81 -14.90
C VAL A 268 2.92 -23.84 -15.50
N GLU A 269 3.14 -22.73 -14.81
CA GLU A 269 4.25 -21.83 -15.09
C GLU A 269 5.39 -22.05 -14.09
N ARG A 270 6.63 -22.15 -14.55
CA ARG A 270 7.83 -22.10 -13.71
C ARG A 270 8.39 -20.69 -13.66
N TRP A 271 8.43 -20.12 -12.47
CA TRP A 271 8.95 -18.80 -12.20
C TRP A 271 10.31 -18.94 -11.51
N PRO A 272 11.43 -18.64 -12.19
CA PRO A 272 12.76 -18.76 -11.60
C PRO A 272 12.95 -17.78 -10.43
N ALA A 273 13.72 -18.21 -9.43
CA ALA A 273 14.17 -17.35 -8.36
C ALA A 273 15.26 -16.38 -8.85
N ALA A 274 15.26 -15.16 -8.34
CA ALA A 274 16.32 -14.20 -8.57
C ALA A 274 17.59 -14.60 -7.80
N LYS A 275 18.77 -14.36 -8.41
CA LYS A 275 20.09 -14.58 -7.78
C LYS A 275 20.30 -13.72 -6.53
N ARG A 276 19.66 -12.56 -6.52
CA ARG A 276 19.57 -11.56 -5.44
C ARG A 276 18.28 -10.78 -5.63
N ARG A 277 17.79 -10.09 -4.59
CA ARG A 277 16.60 -9.23 -4.71
C ARG A 277 16.81 -8.21 -5.84
N ILE A 278 15.90 -8.23 -6.80
CA ILE A 278 15.83 -7.27 -7.91
C ILE A 278 14.94 -6.12 -7.44
N GLY A 279 15.53 -4.93 -7.45
CA GLY A 279 14.86 -3.66 -7.16
C GLY A 279 15.32 -2.61 -8.18
N CYS A 280 14.76 -1.41 -8.05
CA CYS A 280 15.23 -0.25 -8.80
C CYS A 280 16.49 0.29 -8.08
N ASP A 281 17.54 0.60 -8.84
CA ASP A 281 18.73 1.31 -8.35
C ASP A 281 18.51 2.83 -8.39
#